data_AF-A0A5J9SU83-F1
#
_entry.id   AF-A0A5J9SU83-F1
#
_cell.length_a   1.000
_cell.length_b   1.000
_cell.length_c   1.000
_cell.angle_alpha   90.00
_cell.angle_beta   90.00
_cell.angle_gamma   90.00
#
_symmetry.space_group_name_H-M   'P 1'
#
loop_
_entity.id
_entity.type
_entity.pdbx_description
1 polymer ?
#
loop_
_entity_poly.entity_id
_entity_poly.type
_entity_poly.pdbx_seq_one_letter_code
_entity_poly.pdbx_strand_id
1 'polypeptide(L)'
;MLVSARKRVLLLCASFVILSLLAPSNGAPNSVENINPSHNKTGQPLELTPKVSFQLKLHALFHWSSFGFLMPVGIILVRMSSKSQNGRCVRVLFYCHVILQIAAILLATGGAVLSLMNFENSFSNRHQRVGLALYGFIWLQPIIGFFRPERGAKVRSLWYFFHWLLGIAVCATGIANVYIGLHTYHERTTKSVRLWTGLLTLEVCFLAFFYLMIDRWSYMMKQGQLPVEQLRPIDNRRTYPTTLRKELSIVQE
;
A
#
# COMPACT_ATOMS: atom_id res chain seq x y z
N MET A 1 10.56 -24.12 15.05
CA MET A 1 9.15 -24.02 14.59
C MET A 1 8.87 -22.87 13.60
N LEU A 2 9.35 -21.64 13.83
CA LEU A 2 9.02 -20.48 12.97
C LEU A 2 9.51 -20.61 11.50
N VAL A 3 10.67 -21.24 11.27
CA VAL A 3 11.24 -21.45 9.92
C VAL A 3 10.40 -22.46 9.10
N SER A 4 9.90 -23.51 9.76
CA SER A 4 9.01 -24.50 9.13
C SER A 4 7.64 -23.91 8.79
N ALA A 5 7.09 -23.02 9.64
CA ALA A 5 5.87 -22.28 9.33
C ALA A 5 6.07 -21.31 8.15
N ARG A 6 7.23 -20.61 8.08
CA ARG A 6 7.58 -19.76 6.93
C ARG A 6 7.68 -20.55 5.63
N LYS A 7 8.33 -21.73 5.64
CA LYS A 7 8.41 -22.63 4.47
C LYS A 7 7.03 -23.13 4.03
N ARG A 8 6.14 -23.48 4.97
CA ARG A 8 4.76 -23.92 4.66
C ARG A 8 3.90 -22.82 4.07
N VAL A 9 3.93 -21.60 4.62
CA VAL A 9 3.21 -20.45 4.05
C VAL A 9 3.73 -20.14 2.65
N LEU A 10 5.04 -20.23 2.44
CA LEU A 10 5.68 -19.97 1.15
C LEU A 10 5.35 -21.05 0.11
N LEU A 11 5.31 -22.33 0.51
CA LEU A 11 4.85 -23.42 -0.34
C LEU A 11 3.39 -23.24 -0.73
N LEU A 12 2.53 -22.81 0.21
CA LEU A 12 1.11 -22.53 -0.06
C LEU A 12 0.92 -21.32 -0.99
N CYS A 13 1.71 -20.25 -0.80
CA CYS A 13 1.66 -19.08 -1.68
C CYS A 13 2.20 -19.41 -3.07
N ALA A 14 3.34 -20.10 -3.16
CA ALA A 14 3.93 -20.53 -4.42
C ALA A 14 3.01 -21.53 -5.14
N SER A 15 2.42 -22.48 -4.43
CA SER A 15 1.46 -23.43 -5.01
C SER A 15 0.20 -22.72 -5.49
N PHE A 16 -0.30 -21.72 -4.76
CA PHE A 16 -1.48 -20.94 -5.21
C PHE A 16 -1.17 -20.07 -6.43
N VAL A 17 0.03 -19.47 -6.50
CA VAL A 17 0.50 -18.72 -7.68
C VAL A 17 0.69 -19.64 -8.88
N ILE A 18 1.33 -20.80 -8.68
CA ILE A 18 1.49 -21.82 -9.72
C ILE A 18 0.11 -22.34 -10.19
N LEU A 19 -0.83 -22.57 -9.27
CA LEU A 19 -2.19 -22.98 -9.59
C LEU A 19 -2.98 -21.89 -10.33
N SER A 20 -2.74 -20.62 -10.00
CA SER A 20 -3.32 -19.47 -10.71
C SER A 20 -2.74 -19.28 -12.12
N LEU A 21 -1.47 -19.69 -12.34
CA LEU A 21 -0.81 -19.70 -13.64
C LEU A 21 -1.16 -20.96 -14.47
N LEU A 22 -1.56 -22.05 -13.82
CA LEU A 22 -1.96 -23.33 -14.43
C LEU A 22 -3.48 -23.44 -14.68
N ALA A 23 -4.25 -22.38 -14.42
CA ALA A 23 -5.67 -22.38 -14.74
C ALA A 23 -5.86 -22.72 -16.23
N PRO A 24 -6.70 -23.72 -16.58
CA PRO A 24 -6.82 -24.19 -17.95
C PRO A 24 -7.18 -23.04 -18.89
N SER A 25 -6.34 -22.82 -19.90
CA SER A 25 -6.70 -22.04 -21.07
C SER A 25 -7.82 -22.77 -21.79
N ASN A 26 -9.07 -22.41 -21.50
CA ASN A 26 -10.20 -22.75 -22.35
C ASN A 26 -10.05 -21.95 -23.66
N GLY A 27 -9.17 -22.45 -24.53
CA GLY A 27 -9.05 -22.00 -25.90
C GLY A 27 -10.32 -22.37 -26.65
N ALA A 28 -11.19 -21.39 -26.88
CA ALA A 28 -12.20 -21.49 -27.92
C ALA A 28 -11.51 -21.21 -29.27
N PRO A 29 -11.91 -21.91 -30.35
CA PRO A 29 -11.12 -22.01 -31.57
C PRO A 29 -11.07 -20.70 -32.36
N ASN A 30 -9.93 -20.52 -33.02
CA ASN A 30 -9.60 -19.42 -33.92
C ASN A 30 -10.67 -19.26 -35.02
N SER A 31 -11.48 -18.21 -34.94
CA SER A 31 -12.08 -17.61 -36.13
C SER A 31 -11.13 -16.51 -36.60
N VAL A 32 -10.35 -16.83 -37.64
CA VAL A 32 -9.62 -15.85 -38.45
C VAL A 32 -10.66 -14.94 -39.09
N GLU A 33 -10.94 -13.81 -38.45
CA GLU A 33 -11.65 -12.71 -39.08
C GLU A 33 -10.62 -11.67 -39.52
N ASN A 34 -10.63 -11.43 -40.82
CA ASN A 34 -9.66 -10.66 -41.58
C ASN A 34 -9.77 -9.18 -41.18
N ILE A 35 -8.88 -8.69 -40.31
CA ILE A 35 -8.82 -7.26 -39.98
C ILE A 35 -7.78 -6.60 -40.89
N ASN A 36 -8.29 -5.95 -41.95
CA ASN A 36 -7.54 -4.97 -42.73
C ASN A 36 -6.87 -3.94 -41.81
N PRO A 37 -5.59 -3.58 -42.03
CA PRO A 37 -4.94 -2.54 -41.24
C PRO A 37 -5.42 -1.16 -41.72
N SER A 38 -6.57 -0.71 -41.22
CA SER A 38 -6.99 0.68 -41.44
C SER A 38 -6.28 1.60 -40.45
N HIS A 39 -5.33 2.32 -41.02
CA HIS A 39 -4.71 3.55 -40.56
C HIS A 39 -5.61 4.45 -39.68
N ASN A 40 -5.01 5.05 -38.65
CA ASN A 40 -5.41 6.30 -37.98
C ASN A 40 -6.85 6.41 -37.43
N LYS A 41 -7.05 6.02 -36.16
CA LYS A 41 -8.14 6.55 -35.32
C LYS A 41 -7.66 6.97 -33.93
N THR A 42 -6.87 8.04 -33.88
CA THR A 42 -6.83 8.92 -32.70
C THR A 42 -8.14 9.71 -32.66
N GLY A 43 -9.08 9.31 -31.79
CA GLY A 43 -10.22 10.16 -31.41
C GLY A 43 -11.62 9.58 -31.49
N GLN A 44 -11.81 8.29 -31.80
CA GLN A 44 -13.16 7.68 -31.77
C GLN A 44 -13.43 7.04 -30.40
N PRO A 45 -14.62 7.25 -29.79
CA PRO A 45 -15.03 6.58 -28.56
C PRO A 45 -14.87 5.06 -28.71
N LEU A 46 -14.36 4.38 -27.66
CA LEU A 46 -14.23 2.93 -27.68
C LEU A 46 -15.63 2.30 -27.69
N GLU A 47 -16.00 1.66 -28.80
CA GLU A 47 -17.19 0.81 -28.89
C GLU A 47 -17.06 -0.37 -27.91
N LEU A 48 -17.75 -0.27 -26.77
CA LEU A 48 -17.66 -1.26 -25.71
C LEU A 48 -18.63 -2.41 -25.95
N THR A 49 -18.12 -3.55 -26.39
CA THR A 49 -18.90 -4.80 -26.28
C THR A 49 -19.21 -5.10 -24.80
N PRO A 50 -20.32 -5.79 -24.49
CA PRO A 50 -20.66 -6.15 -23.11
C PRO A 50 -19.54 -6.90 -22.38
N LYS A 51 -18.81 -7.75 -23.11
CA LYS A 51 -17.66 -8.52 -22.61
C LYS A 51 -16.51 -7.60 -22.20
N VAL A 52 -16.07 -6.69 -23.08
CA VAL A 52 -14.96 -5.76 -22.79
C VAL A 52 -15.33 -4.81 -21.65
N SER A 53 -16.57 -4.32 -21.63
CA SER A 53 -17.10 -3.49 -20.53
C SER A 53 -17.05 -4.21 -19.18
N PHE A 54 -17.43 -5.49 -19.14
CA PHE A 54 -17.36 -6.30 -17.92
C PHE A 54 -15.92 -6.53 -17.47
N GLN A 55 -15.02 -6.89 -18.40
CA GLN A 55 -13.60 -7.09 -18.09
C GLN A 55 -12.94 -5.81 -17.57
N LEU A 56 -13.28 -4.65 -18.13
CA LEU A 56 -12.75 -3.36 -17.68
C LEU A 56 -13.21 -3.00 -16.26
N LYS A 57 -14.48 -3.30 -15.93
CA LYS A 57 -15.00 -3.16 -14.56
C LYS A 57 -14.32 -4.11 -13.58
N LEU A 58 -14.10 -5.37 -13.96
CA LEU A 58 -13.38 -6.33 -13.12
C LEU A 58 -11.93 -5.93 -12.88
N HIS A 59 -11.22 -5.47 -13.93
CA HIS A 59 -9.86 -4.94 -13.81
C HIS A 59 -9.80 -3.77 -12.83
N ALA A 60 -10.72 -2.81 -12.98
CA ALA A 60 -10.82 -1.67 -12.07
C ALA A 60 -11.13 -2.12 -10.63
N LEU A 61 -12.05 -3.06 -10.43
CA LEU A 61 -12.40 -3.60 -9.12
C LEU A 61 -11.20 -4.28 -8.45
N PHE A 62 -10.49 -5.14 -9.17
CA PHE A 62 -9.31 -5.83 -8.64
C PHE A 62 -8.21 -4.86 -8.20
N HIS A 63 -7.93 -3.83 -9.00
CA HIS A 63 -6.92 -2.83 -8.64
C HIS A 63 -7.37 -1.88 -7.54
N TRP A 64 -8.64 -1.52 -7.48
CA TRP A 64 -9.19 -0.79 -6.33
C TRP A 64 -9.06 -1.62 -5.06
N SER A 65 -9.60 -2.84 -5.03
CA SER A 65 -9.56 -3.70 -3.85
C SER A 65 -8.12 -3.97 -3.40
N SER A 66 -7.18 -4.14 -4.33
CA SER A 66 -5.76 -4.29 -4.02
C SER A 66 -5.11 -3.00 -3.50
N PHE A 67 -4.93 -2.01 -4.38
CA PHE A 67 -4.11 -0.83 -4.12
C PHE A 67 -4.84 0.25 -3.33
N GLY A 68 -6.14 0.42 -3.59
CA GLY A 68 -6.99 1.40 -2.91
C GLY A 68 -7.30 1.00 -1.46
N PHE A 69 -7.45 -0.30 -1.20
CA PHE A 69 -7.96 -0.77 0.09
C PHE A 69 -7.01 -1.72 0.84
N LEU A 70 -6.77 -2.94 0.33
CA LEU A 70 -6.07 -3.99 1.09
C LEU A 70 -4.62 -3.64 1.43
N MET A 71 -3.87 -3.05 0.48
CA MET A 71 -2.48 -2.63 0.71
C MET A 71 -2.38 -1.55 1.81
N PRO A 72 -3.13 -0.43 1.73
CA PRO A 72 -3.17 0.56 2.81
C PRO A 72 -3.55 -0.04 4.16
N VAL A 73 -4.59 -0.87 4.23
CA VAL A 73 -5.00 -1.52 5.49
C VAL A 73 -3.87 -2.40 6.03
N GLY A 74 -3.22 -3.19 5.18
CA GLY A 74 -2.04 -3.97 5.57
C GLY A 74 -0.94 -3.09 6.18
N ILE A 75 -0.64 -1.94 5.57
CA ILE A 75 0.36 -0.97 6.05
C ILE A 75 -0.06 -0.38 7.42
N ILE A 76 -1.33 -0.02 7.58
CA ILE A 76 -1.89 0.49 8.84
C ILE A 76 -1.74 -0.57 9.94
N LEU A 77 -2.07 -1.84 9.69
CA LEU A 77 -1.96 -2.92 10.69
C LEU A 77 -0.52 -3.15 11.15
N VAL A 78 0.46 -3.20 10.24
CA VAL A 78 1.86 -3.37 10.65
C VAL A 78 2.36 -2.14 11.41
N ARG A 79 1.89 -0.93 11.06
CA ARG A 79 2.18 0.29 11.82
C ARG A 79 1.59 0.22 13.24
N MET A 80 0.34 -0.20 13.40
CA MET A 80 -0.27 -0.44 14.73
C MET A 80 0.51 -1.48 15.54
N SER A 81 1.01 -2.54 14.88
CA SER A 81 1.82 -3.56 15.53
C SER A 81 3.08 -2.97 16.16
N SER A 82 3.68 -1.95 15.54
CA SER A 82 4.89 -1.29 16.07
C SER A 82 4.63 -0.46 17.33
N LYS A 83 3.38 -0.06 17.59
CA LYS A 83 2.97 0.73 18.76
C LYS A 83 2.42 -0.12 19.90
N SER A 84 2.09 -1.39 19.63
CA SER A 84 1.52 -2.29 20.63
C SER A 84 2.57 -2.81 21.60
N GLN A 85 2.29 -2.71 22.90
CA GLN A 85 3.12 -3.27 23.97
C GLN A 85 2.84 -4.77 24.20
N ASN A 86 1.72 -5.29 23.69
CA ASN A 86 1.34 -6.69 23.86
C ASN A 86 1.92 -7.56 22.75
N GLY A 87 2.88 -8.42 23.09
CA GLY A 87 3.55 -9.32 22.14
C GLY A 87 2.61 -10.25 21.34
N ARG A 88 1.46 -10.64 21.90
CA ARG A 88 0.43 -11.42 21.17
C ARG A 88 -0.23 -10.56 20.10
N CYS A 89 -0.63 -9.34 20.45
CA CYS A 89 -1.23 -8.37 19.53
C CYS A 89 -0.26 -8.02 18.39
N VAL A 90 1.01 -7.77 18.69
CA VAL A 90 2.07 -7.55 17.67
C VAL A 90 2.12 -8.68 16.65
N ARG A 91 2.06 -9.94 17.13
CA ARG A 91 2.10 -11.12 16.28
C ARG A 91 0.86 -11.23 15.38
N VAL A 92 -0.33 -11.04 15.95
CA VAL A 92 -1.59 -11.10 15.19
C VAL A 92 -1.62 -10.03 14.11
N LEU A 93 -1.34 -8.77 14.45
CA LEU A 93 -1.32 -7.67 13.49
C LEU A 93 -0.29 -7.88 12.37
N PHE A 94 0.87 -8.46 12.70
CA PHE A 94 1.88 -8.82 11.70
C PHE A 94 1.37 -9.92 10.73
N TYR A 95 0.67 -10.94 11.23
CA TYR A 95 0.08 -11.96 10.35
C TYR A 95 -1.05 -11.40 9.50
N CYS A 96 -1.93 -10.57 10.07
CA CYS A 96 -2.96 -9.89 9.31
C CYS A 96 -2.36 -9.03 8.19
N HIS A 97 -1.28 -8.29 8.47
CA HIS A 97 -0.52 -7.57 7.43
C HIS A 97 -0.09 -8.52 6.30
N VAL A 98 0.58 -9.63 6.61
CA VAL A 98 1.06 -10.57 5.58
C VAL A 98 -0.09 -11.14 4.76
N ILE A 99 -1.19 -11.55 5.40
CA ILE A 99 -2.36 -12.11 4.72
C ILE A 99 -3.00 -11.08 3.78
N LEU A 100 -3.20 -9.84 4.24
CA LEU A 100 -3.76 -8.77 3.41
C LEU A 100 -2.84 -8.43 2.24
N GLN A 101 -1.52 -8.41 2.44
CA GLN A 101 -0.57 -8.14 1.35
C GLN A 101 -0.54 -9.26 0.31
N ILE A 102 -0.64 -10.52 0.73
CA ILE A 102 -0.77 -11.64 -0.20
C ILE A 102 -2.07 -11.51 -1.01
N ALA A 103 -3.21 -11.26 -0.34
CA ALA A 103 -4.49 -11.08 -1.02
C ALA A 103 -4.46 -9.90 -2.01
N ALA A 104 -3.85 -8.79 -1.64
CA ALA A 104 -3.69 -7.63 -2.51
C ALA A 104 -2.84 -7.97 -3.74
N ILE A 105 -1.67 -8.60 -3.56
CA ILE A 105 -0.80 -9.00 -4.69
C ILE A 105 -1.52 -9.96 -5.63
N LEU A 106 -2.30 -10.91 -5.11
CA LEU A 106 -3.08 -11.83 -5.94
C LEU A 106 -4.15 -11.11 -6.75
N LEU A 107 -4.89 -10.18 -6.15
CA LEU A 107 -5.86 -9.35 -6.88
C LEU A 107 -5.19 -8.46 -7.93
N ALA A 108 -4.08 -7.80 -7.58
CA ALA A 108 -3.31 -7.01 -8.53
C ALA A 108 -2.79 -7.86 -9.69
N THR A 109 -2.32 -9.08 -9.41
CA THR A 109 -1.87 -10.03 -10.45
C THR A 109 -3.03 -10.46 -11.34
N GLY A 110 -4.19 -10.77 -10.77
CA GLY A 110 -5.40 -11.07 -11.54
C GLY A 110 -5.83 -9.90 -12.44
N GLY A 111 -5.76 -8.67 -11.94
CA GLY A 111 -6.06 -7.47 -12.73
C GLY A 111 -5.07 -7.24 -13.87
N ALA A 112 -3.78 -7.50 -13.60
CA ALA A 112 -2.70 -7.47 -14.59
C ALA A 112 -2.93 -8.47 -15.72
N VAL A 113 -3.15 -9.73 -15.35
CA VAL A 113 -3.40 -10.83 -16.30
C VAL A 113 -4.63 -10.53 -17.16
N LEU A 114 -5.71 -10.03 -16.53
CA LEU A 114 -6.93 -9.62 -17.24
C LEU A 114 -6.63 -8.55 -18.28
N SER A 115 -5.80 -7.55 -17.94
CA SER A 115 -5.38 -6.49 -18.87
C SER A 115 -4.48 -7.00 -19.99
N LEU A 116 -3.50 -7.85 -19.67
CA LEU A 116 -2.54 -8.37 -20.63
C LEU A 116 -3.20 -9.29 -21.66
N MET A 117 -4.19 -10.08 -21.24
CA MET A 117 -4.86 -11.06 -22.10
C MET A 117 -6.00 -10.47 -22.94
N ASN A 118 -6.67 -9.42 -22.47
CA ASN A 118 -7.95 -9.00 -23.06
C ASN A 118 -7.98 -7.56 -23.60
N PHE A 119 -6.98 -6.74 -23.29
CA PHE A 119 -6.94 -5.34 -23.73
C PHE A 119 -5.78 -5.07 -24.68
N GLU A 120 -5.90 -4.01 -25.48
CA GLU A 120 -4.79 -3.53 -26.30
C GLU A 120 -3.70 -2.89 -25.44
N ASN A 121 -2.53 -3.54 -25.40
CA ASN A 121 -1.38 -3.10 -24.62
C ASN A 121 -0.38 -2.34 -25.50
N SER A 122 -0.78 -1.19 -26.04
CA SER A 122 0.12 -0.33 -26.83
C SER A 122 1.11 0.46 -25.98
N PHE A 123 0.95 0.47 -24.64
CA PHE A 123 1.76 1.20 -23.66
C PHE A 123 1.97 2.70 -23.99
N SER A 124 1.08 3.26 -24.81
CA SER A 124 1.10 4.66 -25.24
C SER A 124 0.54 5.59 -24.16
N ASN A 125 -0.29 5.06 -23.25
CA ASN A 125 -0.87 5.83 -22.16
C ASN A 125 -0.03 5.75 -20.87
N ARG A 126 -0.15 6.77 -20.01
CA ARG A 126 0.56 6.84 -18.73
C ARG A 126 0.15 5.72 -17.78
N HIS A 127 -1.13 5.34 -17.79
CA HIS A 127 -1.69 4.29 -16.93
C HIS A 127 -1.01 2.92 -17.13
N GLN A 128 -0.84 2.49 -18.38
CA GLN A 128 -0.23 1.21 -18.76
C GLN A 128 1.25 1.18 -18.41
N ARG A 129 1.98 2.27 -18.69
CA ARG A 129 3.42 2.37 -18.36
C ARG A 129 3.67 2.31 -16.86
N VAL A 130 2.91 3.07 -16.08
CA VAL A 130 3.01 3.06 -14.62
C VAL A 130 2.53 1.72 -14.05
N GLY A 131 1.44 1.16 -14.58
CA GLY A 131 0.90 -0.15 -14.20
C GLY A 131 1.90 -1.29 -14.41
N LEU A 132 2.57 -1.32 -15.56
CA LEU A 132 3.59 -2.33 -15.86
C LEU A 132 4.77 -2.25 -14.88
N ALA A 133 5.27 -1.04 -14.62
CA ALA A 133 6.34 -0.83 -13.63
C ALA A 133 5.90 -1.27 -12.23
N LEU A 134 4.67 -0.92 -11.82
CA LEU A 134 4.08 -1.33 -10.55
C LEU A 134 4.07 -2.86 -10.40
N TYR A 135 3.70 -3.62 -11.44
CA TYR A 135 3.70 -5.08 -11.35
C TYR A 135 5.07 -5.68 -11.03
N GLY A 136 6.16 -5.09 -11.52
CA GLY A 136 7.51 -5.50 -11.09
C GLY A 136 7.76 -5.23 -9.61
N PHE A 137 7.43 -4.02 -9.15
CA PHE A 137 7.69 -3.61 -7.77
C PHE A 137 6.80 -4.29 -6.72
N ILE A 138 5.55 -4.68 -7.06
CA ILE A 138 4.70 -5.39 -6.11
C ILE A 138 5.27 -6.76 -5.73
N TRP A 139 5.94 -7.45 -6.66
CA TRP A 139 6.57 -8.75 -6.43
C TRP A 139 7.93 -8.62 -5.75
N LEU A 140 8.62 -7.48 -5.94
CA LEU A 140 9.85 -7.19 -5.21
C LEU A 140 9.60 -7.07 -3.69
N GLN A 141 8.44 -6.55 -3.29
CA GLN A 141 8.07 -6.40 -1.88
C GLN A 141 8.08 -7.69 -1.04
N PRO A 142 7.37 -8.78 -1.42
CA PRO A 142 7.42 -10.03 -0.69
C PRO A 142 8.80 -10.71 -0.76
N ILE A 143 9.56 -10.53 -1.85
CA ILE A 143 10.94 -11.03 -1.94
C ILE A 143 11.82 -10.36 -0.88
N ILE A 144 11.80 -9.03 -0.79
CA ILE A 144 12.48 -8.28 0.27
C ILE A 144 11.96 -8.70 1.65
N GLY A 145 10.64 -8.88 1.77
CA GLY A 145 9.98 -9.36 2.99
C GLY A 145 10.48 -10.73 3.45
N PHE A 146 10.78 -11.63 2.52
CA PHE A 146 11.28 -12.97 2.79
C PHE A 146 12.71 -12.94 3.35
N PHE A 147 13.57 -12.08 2.82
CA PHE A 147 14.94 -11.87 3.29
C PHE A 147 15.03 -10.99 4.56
N ARG A 148 13.96 -10.90 5.34
CA ARG A 148 13.91 -10.15 6.60
C ARG A 148 14.99 -10.64 7.58
N PRO A 149 15.96 -9.79 7.96
CA PRO A 149 17.03 -10.16 8.90
C PRO A 149 16.52 -10.44 10.32
N GLU A 150 17.28 -11.20 11.11
CA GLU A 150 16.95 -11.47 12.51
C GLU A 150 17.00 -10.21 13.40
N ARG A 151 16.30 -10.26 14.54
CA ARG A 151 16.31 -9.13 15.50
C ARG A 151 17.72 -8.95 16.06
N GLY A 152 18.18 -7.70 16.17
CA GLY A 152 19.52 -7.36 16.69
C GLY A 152 20.60 -7.16 15.60
N ALA A 153 20.38 -7.61 14.37
CA ALA A 153 21.33 -7.38 13.28
C ALA A 153 21.32 -5.91 12.82
N LYS A 154 22.49 -5.28 12.65
CA LYS A 154 22.61 -3.89 12.16
C LYS A 154 21.92 -3.67 10.81
N VAL A 155 22.02 -4.66 9.91
CA VAL A 155 21.38 -4.65 8.58
C VAL A 155 19.84 -4.61 8.66
N ARG A 156 19.24 -5.01 9.78
CA ARG A 156 17.78 -5.00 9.94
C ARG A 156 17.18 -3.60 9.87
N SER A 157 17.89 -2.58 10.37
CA SER A 157 17.43 -1.19 10.29
C SER A 157 17.38 -0.72 8.84
N LEU A 158 18.45 -1.01 8.08
CA LEU A 158 18.54 -0.69 6.66
C LEU A 158 17.47 -1.42 5.85
N TRP A 159 17.30 -2.72 6.08
CA TRP A 159 16.23 -3.52 5.49
C TRP A 159 14.84 -2.92 5.79
N TYR A 160 14.59 -2.54 7.04
CA TYR A 160 13.31 -1.98 7.46
C TYR A 160 13.02 -0.66 6.73
N PHE A 161 14.00 0.24 6.67
CA PHE A 161 13.88 1.51 5.97
C PHE A 161 13.51 1.32 4.49
N PHE A 162 14.26 0.50 3.76
CA PHE A 162 14.00 0.28 2.33
C PHE A 162 12.70 -0.48 2.08
N HIS A 163 12.39 -1.52 2.86
CA HIS A 163 11.15 -2.27 2.74
C HIS A 163 9.92 -1.36 3.00
N TRP A 164 9.99 -0.55 4.05
CA TRP A 164 8.97 0.43 4.39
C TRP A 164 8.82 1.49 3.30
N LEU A 165 9.92 2.13 2.87
CA LEU A 165 9.91 3.20 1.87
C LEU A 165 9.34 2.72 0.54
N LEU A 166 9.83 1.58 0.05
CA LEU A 166 9.31 0.97 -1.17
C LEU A 166 7.83 0.58 -0.99
N GLY A 167 7.41 0.19 0.21
CA GLY A 167 6.05 -0.26 0.48
C GLY A 167 5.05 0.89 0.37
N ILE A 168 5.41 2.02 0.97
CA ILE A 168 4.66 3.27 0.83
C ILE A 168 4.66 3.75 -0.61
N ALA A 169 5.81 3.71 -1.30
CA ALA A 169 5.90 4.11 -2.70
C ALA A 169 4.99 3.28 -3.61
N VAL A 170 5.05 1.95 -3.52
CA VAL A 170 4.17 1.03 -4.28
C VAL A 170 2.69 1.31 -3.99
N CYS A 171 2.33 1.50 -2.72
CA CYS A 171 0.96 1.79 -2.33
C CYS A 171 0.47 3.13 -2.91
N ALA A 172 1.25 4.20 -2.74
CA ALA A 172 0.90 5.53 -3.22
C ALA A 172 0.82 5.59 -4.75
N THR A 173 1.80 5.02 -5.45
CA THR A 173 1.81 4.92 -6.91
C THR A 173 0.66 4.03 -7.41
N GLY A 174 0.32 2.95 -6.70
CA GLY A 174 -0.84 2.11 -6.99
C GLY A 174 -2.15 2.88 -6.94
N ILE A 175 -2.40 3.62 -5.85
CA ILE A 175 -3.58 4.50 -5.71
C ILE A 175 -3.63 5.54 -6.83
N ALA A 176 -2.51 6.23 -7.09
CA ALA A 176 -2.41 7.19 -8.19
C ALA A 176 -2.74 6.54 -9.53
N ASN A 177 -2.27 5.31 -9.77
CA ASN A 177 -2.56 4.59 -11.00
C ASN A 177 -4.03 4.20 -11.14
N VAL A 178 -4.75 3.94 -10.04
CA VAL A 178 -6.21 3.75 -10.06
C VAL A 178 -6.92 5.04 -10.49
N TYR A 179 -6.51 6.21 -9.98
CA TYR A 179 -7.07 7.50 -10.45
C TYR A 179 -6.80 7.75 -11.93
N ILE A 180 -5.57 7.50 -12.40
CA ILE A 180 -5.22 7.62 -13.82
C ILE A 180 -6.06 6.64 -14.65
N GLY A 181 -6.31 5.43 -14.15
CA GLY A 181 -7.18 4.43 -14.77
C GLY A 181 -8.63 4.91 -14.91
N LEU A 182 -9.21 5.47 -13.84
CA LEU A 182 -10.55 6.07 -13.87
C LEU A 182 -10.64 7.23 -14.86
N HIS A 183 -9.61 8.09 -14.91
CA HIS A 183 -9.54 9.17 -15.90
C HIS A 183 -9.48 8.63 -17.32
N THR A 184 -8.61 7.64 -17.58
CA THR A 184 -8.48 7.00 -18.89
C THR A 184 -9.80 6.32 -19.31
N TYR A 185 -10.50 5.68 -18.36
CA TYR A 185 -11.82 5.10 -18.60
C TYR A 185 -12.83 6.17 -19.03
N HIS A 186 -12.85 7.33 -18.36
CA HIS A 186 -13.73 8.44 -18.72
C HIS A 186 -13.44 8.96 -20.13
N GLU A 187 -12.16 9.21 -20.46
CA GLU A 187 -11.76 9.70 -21.78
C GLU A 187 -12.13 8.72 -22.91
N ARG A 188 -11.96 7.41 -22.68
CA ARG A 188 -12.19 6.39 -23.71
C ARG A 188 -13.66 6.02 -23.89
N THR A 189 -14.46 6.11 -22.84
CA THR A 189 -15.85 5.61 -22.85
C THR A 189 -16.89 6.72 -22.74
N THR A 190 -16.48 7.96 -22.44
CA THR A 190 -17.31 9.13 -22.13
C THR A 190 -18.26 8.95 -20.92
N LYS A 191 -18.20 7.79 -20.24
CA LYS A 191 -19.02 7.50 -19.06
C LYS A 191 -18.52 8.26 -17.85
N SER A 192 -19.45 8.77 -17.05
CA SER A 192 -19.12 9.49 -15.82
C SER A 192 -18.45 8.56 -14.80
N VAL A 193 -17.30 9.00 -14.28
CA VAL A 193 -16.57 8.33 -13.19
C VAL A 193 -16.63 9.11 -11.88
N ARG A 194 -17.35 10.24 -11.84
CA ARG A 194 -17.36 11.17 -10.69
C ARG A 194 -17.70 10.50 -9.36
N LEU A 195 -18.72 9.64 -9.35
CA LEU A 195 -19.12 8.90 -8.15
C LEU A 195 -18.01 7.97 -7.66
N TRP A 196 -17.42 7.18 -8.57
CA TRP A 196 -16.33 6.26 -8.25
C TRP A 196 -15.08 7.00 -7.76
N THR A 197 -14.69 8.09 -8.42
CA THR A 197 -13.59 8.94 -7.97
C THR A 197 -13.85 9.54 -6.59
N GLY A 198 -15.08 10.01 -6.33
CA GLY A 198 -15.48 10.55 -5.03
C GLY A 198 -15.40 9.52 -3.92
N LEU A 199 -15.91 8.30 -4.16
CA LEU A 199 -15.83 7.19 -3.21
C LEU A 199 -14.38 6.77 -2.92
N LEU A 200 -13.54 6.64 -3.96
CA LEU A 200 -12.12 6.34 -3.80
C LEU A 200 -11.40 7.44 -3.00
N THR A 201 -11.73 8.71 -3.26
CA THR A 201 -11.14 9.84 -2.54
C THR A 201 -11.52 9.82 -1.07
N LEU A 202 -12.80 9.58 -0.76
CA LEU A 202 -13.27 9.47 0.61
C LEU A 202 -12.59 8.31 1.35
N GLU A 203 -12.49 7.14 0.71
CA GLU A 203 -11.80 5.96 1.24
C GLU A 203 -10.32 6.26 1.53
N VAL A 204 -9.59 6.82 0.57
CA VAL A 204 -8.17 7.15 0.73
C VAL A 204 -7.96 8.20 1.81
N CYS A 205 -8.81 9.23 1.89
CA CYS A 205 -8.77 10.24 2.95
C CYS A 205 -9.01 9.61 4.33
N PHE A 206 -9.97 8.69 4.44
CA PHE A 206 -10.23 7.95 5.66
C PHE A 206 -9.02 7.10 6.07
N LEU A 207 -8.46 6.31 5.15
CA LEU A 207 -7.27 5.49 5.41
C LEU A 207 -6.05 6.35 5.80
N ALA A 208 -5.84 7.49 5.12
CA ALA A 208 -4.78 8.43 5.44
C ALA A 208 -4.97 9.05 6.84
N PHE A 209 -6.20 9.42 7.20
CA PHE A 209 -6.53 9.90 8.54
C PHE A 209 -6.17 8.85 9.61
N PHE A 210 -6.58 7.60 9.44
CA PHE A 210 -6.22 6.52 10.37
C PHE A 210 -4.71 6.28 10.43
N TYR A 211 -4.02 6.30 9.29
CA TYR A 211 -2.57 6.16 9.24
C TYR A 211 -1.85 7.23 10.07
N LEU A 212 -2.26 8.50 9.95
CA LEU A 212 -1.70 9.62 10.71
C LEU A 212 -2.10 9.57 12.19
N MET A 213 -3.34 9.17 12.47
CA MET A 213 -3.88 9.10 13.82
C MET A 213 -3.11 8.10 14.70
N ILE A 214 -2.58 7.00 14.14
CA ILE A 214 -1.82 5.99 14.89
C ILE A 214 -0.63 6.59 15.67
N ASP A 215 0.08 7.55 15.10
CA ASP A 215 1.21 8.18 15.81
C ASP A 215 0.74 9.13 16.91
N ARG A 216 -0.31 9.90 16.63
CA ARG A 216 -0.81 10.94 17.53
C ARG A 216 -1.68 10.38 18.65
N TRP A 217 -2.23 9.18 18.50
CA TRP A 217 -3.10 8.55 19.49
C TRP A 217 -2.50 8.54 20.90
N SER A 218 -1.26 8.06 21.01
CA SER A 218 -0.56 8.00 22.30
C SER A 218 -0.27 9.38 22.90
N TYR A 219 -0.09 10.41 22.07
CA TYR A 219 0.11 11.78 22.52
C TYR A 219 -1.22 12.40 22.98
N MET A 220 -2.30 12.23 22.22
CA MET A 220 -3.63 12.75 22.56
C MET A 220 -4.14 12.17 23.89
N MET A 221 -3.99 10.86 24.10
CA MET A 221 -4.40 10.21 25.35
C MET A 221 -3.62 10.72 26.56
N LYS A 222 -2.33 11.06 26.38
CA LYS A 222 -1.50 11.62 27.45
C LYS A 222 -1.91 13.04 27.84
N GLN A 223 -2.35 13.86 26.88
CA GLN A 223 -2.81 15.23 27.16
C GLN A 223 -4.07 15.25 28.05
N GLY A 224 -4.99 14.30 27.86
CA GLY A 224 -6.19 14.16 28.69
C GLY A 224 -5.95 13.60 30.10
N GLN A 225 -4.72 13.15 30.40
CA GLN A 225 -4.34 12.53 31.68
C GLN A 225 -3.32 13.36 32.47
N LEU A 226 -2.97 14.57 32.01
CA LEU A 226 -2.06 15.44 32.74
C LEU A 226 -2.73 15.92 34.06
N PRO A 227 -2.12 15.66 35.23
CA PRO A 227 -2.64 16.19 36.49
C PRO A 227 -2.64 17.73 36.46
N VAL A 228 -3.72 18.34 36.94
CA VAL A 228 -3.88 19.81 37.08
C VAL A 228 -2.70 20.46 37.83
N GLU A 229 -2.00 19.71 38.67
CA GLU A 229 -0.84 20.18 39.44
C GLU A 229 0.33 20.65 38.56
N GLN A 230 0.46 20.13 37.33
CA GLN A 230 1.55 20.52 36.42
C GLN A 230 1.24 21.79 35.60
N LEU A 231 0.03 22.35 35.76
CA LEU A 231 -0.40 23.63 35.18
C LEU A 231 -0.19 24.82 36.13
N ARG A 232 0.22 24.59 37.38
CA ARG A 232 0.65 25.70 38.24
C ARG A 232 2.05 26.14 37.81
N PRO A 233 2.29 27.45 37.59
CA PRO A 233 3.65 27.94 37.44
C PRO A 233 4.43 27.53 38.69
N ILE A 234 5.45 26.69 38.51
CA ILE A 234 6.37 26.40 39.60
C ILE A 234 7.09 27.72 39.87
N ASP A 235 6.72 28.39 40.96
CA ASP A 235 7.48 29.50 41.52
C ASP A 235 8.83 28.94 42.00
N ASN A 236 9.77 28.86 41.05
CA ASN A 236 11.12 28.40 41.30
C ASN A 236 11.88 29.51 42.03
N ARG A 237 11.77 29.54 43.36
CA ARG A 237 12.79 30.14 44.23
C ARG A 237 14.09 29.39 43.95
N ARG A 238 14.86 29.94 43.01
CA ARG A 238 16.06 29.40 42.39
C ARG A 238 17.12 29.19 43.49
N THR A 239 17.27 27.96 43.96
CA THR A 239 18.36 27.58 44.86
C THR A 239 19.59 27.35 43.98
N TYR A 240 20.45 28.37 43.88
CA TYR A 240 21.68 28.26 43.11
C TYR A 240 22.64 27.25 43.76
N PRO A 241 23.37 26.45 42.95
CA PRO A 241 24.39 25.55 43.47
C PRO A 241 25.47 26.36 44.21
N THR A 242 25.95 25.83 45.33
CA THR A 242 26.93 26.44 46.25
C THR A 242 28.23 26.91 45.57
N THR A 243 28.54 26.38 44.39
CA THR A 243 29.66 26.80 43.55
C THR A 243 29.49 28.20 42.96
N LEU A 244 28.27 28.60 42.60
CA LEU A 244 28.01 29.93 42.02
C LEU A 244 28.12 31.06 43.06
N ARG A 245 27.92 30.74 44.36
CA ARG A 245 28.07 31.70 45.46
C ARG A 245 29.53 32.11 45.67
N LYS A 246 30.49 31.18 45.48
CA LYS A 246 31.93 31.47 45.60
C LYS A 246 32.45 32.34 44.45
N GLU A 247 31.98 32.09 43.24
CA GLU A 247 32.33 32.88 42.06
C GLU A 247 31.83 34.34 42.17
N LEU A 248 30.60 34.55 42.67
CA LEU A 248 30.06 35.90 42.86
C LEU A 248 30.74 36.69 44.00
N SER A 249 31.30 36.03 45.02
CA SER A 249 32.04 36.73 46.09
C SER A 249 33.46 37.16 45.67
N ILE A 250 34.03 36.57 44.62
CA ILE A 250 35.37 36.90 44.12
C ILE A 250 35.32 38.07 43.13
N VAL A 251 34.16 38.32 42.50
CA VAL A 251 33.98 39.40 41.52
C VAL A 251 33.65 40.75 42.19
N GLN A 252 33.50 40.79 43.51
CA GLN A 252 33.06 41.98 44.25
C GLN A 252 34.11 42.53 45.25
N GLU A 253 35.37 42.09 45.15
CA GLU A 253 36.54 42.82 45.68
C GLU A 253 37.27 43.51 44.52
#